data_AF-A0A7Y3EM52-F1
#
_entry.id   AF-A0A7Y3EM52-F1
#
_cell.length_a   1.000
_cell.length_b   1.000
_cell.length_c   1.000
_cell.angle_alpha   90.00
_cell.angle_beta   90.00
_cell.angle_gamma   90.00
#
_symmetry.space_group_name_H-M   'P 1'
#
loop_
_entity.id
_entity.type
_entity.pdbx_description
1 polymer ?
#
loop_
_entity_poly.entity_id
_entity_poly.type
_entity_poly.pdbx_seq_one_letter_code
_entity_poly.pdbx_strand_id
1 'polypeptide(L)'
;MKELKNIYLEILMIIVIFSAASLLMNEKSCLAASTPEQNVSGLQMNKGSIAPEFTIENMLKENVSLKDYRGSVLVLSFGFSMDSAKDIENYRTRIRSDFKNEGVSFLKVIHINIPSFGKWFVVKMIKKNFPGEETIKHTVIDWGGSLSLDEKYGILDKEPSTLFIIGREGRILFGLQGMFSEDNLKKVEKELTTIFEVGENAYLGNSSASKNESILIGVTSIVHNKFLDLKQKGFKAAIEDAGYIEGKNLKFDIQDTQSNPDIIIQTANKFVKDKVDLIHCLSITGTILLTEMVTKIPVVGYASYKGDPSKMGYPGNNITGVIVKGCVLQDLWP
;
A
#
# COMPACT_ATOMS: atom_id res chain seq x y z
N MET A 1 -44.00 6.60 -18.61
CA MET A 1 -43.91 7.90 -17.90
C MET A 1 -43.85 7.82 -16.37
N LYS A 2 -44.01 6.65 -15.73
CA LYS A 2 -43.84 6.52 -14.26
C LYS A 2 -42.40 6.17 -13.82
N GLU A 3 -41.57 5.57 -14.68
CA GLU A 3 -40.19 5.21 -14.29
C GLU A 3 -39.15 6.34 -14.43
N LEU A 4 -39.36 7.32 -15.31
CA LEU A 4 -38.43 8.46 -15.44
C LEU A 4 -38.53 9.48 -14.29
N LYS A 5 -39.60 9.47 -13.49
CA LYS A 5 -39.74 10.35 -12.32
C LYS A 5 -38.95 9.84 -11.09
N ASN A 6 -38.65 8.55 -11.00
CA ASN A 6 -37.92 7.98 -9.86
C ASN A 6 -36.41 8.23 -9.95
N ILE A 7 -35.85 8.14 -11.15
CA ILE A 7 -34.43 8.43 -11.40
C ILE A 7 -34.12 9.92 -11.16
N TYR A 8 -35.04 10.82 -11.51
CA TYR A 8 -34.88 12.25 -11.22
C TYR A 8 -34.96 12.58 -9.72
N LEU A 9 -35.74 11.83 -8.93
CA LEU A 9 -35.83 12.01 -7.48
C LEU A 9 -34.59 11.47 -6.75
N GLU A 10 -34.04 10.34 -7.20
CA GLU A 10 -32.79 9.78 -6.64
C GLU A 10 -31.57 10.65 -7.00
N ILE A 11 -31.52 11.20 -8.22
CA ILE A 11 -30.47 12.14 -8.62
C ILE A 11 -30.62 13.47 -7.86
N LEU A 12 -31.83 13.97 -7.61
CA LEU A 12 -32.03 15.16 -6.77
C LEU A 12 -31.63 14.91 -5.30
N MET A 13 -31.89 13.71 -4.76
CA MET A 13 -31.49 13.36 -3.39
C MET A 13 -29.97 13.25 -3.24
N ILE A 14 -29.28 12.69 -4.24
CA ILE A 14 -27.81 12.61 -4.27
C ILE A 14 -27.20 14.02 -4.41
N ILE A 15 -27.80 14.92 -5.20
CA ILE A 15 -27.33 16.30 -5.35
C ILE A 15 -27.59 17.12 -4.07
N VAL A 16 -28.69 16.90 -3.34
CA VAL A 16 -28.97 17.58 -2.06
C VAL A 16 -28.05 17.06 -0.94
N ILE A 17 -27.70 15.77 -0.94
CA ILE A 17 -26.74 15.19 0.01
C ILE A 17 -25.30 15.68 -0.28
N PHE A 18 -24.92 15.85 -1.54
CA PHE A 18 -23.61 16.42 -1.92
C PHE A 18 -23.53 17.95 -1.75
N SER A 19 -24.66 18.66 -1.87
CA SER A 19 -24.71 20.11 -1.66
C SER A 19 -24.68 20.50 -0.17
N ALA A 20 -25.09 19.60 0.74
CA ALA A 20 -24.95 19.81 2.18
C ALA A 20 -23.51 19.61 2.69
N ALA A 21 -22.67 18.86 1.97
CA ALA A 21 -21.26 18.66 2.32
C ALA A 21 -20.34 19.80 1.85
N SER A 22 -20.82 20.69 0.97
CA SER A 22 -20.02 21.78 0.39
C SER A 22 -20.18 23.14 1.10
N LEU A 23 -20.90 23.19 2.24
CA LEU A 23 -21.22 24.43 2.95
C LEU A 23 -20.59 24.55 4.35
N LEU A 24 -19.59 23.73 4.69
CA LEU A 24 -18.89 23.85 5.98
C LEU A 24 -17.39 24.06 5.95
N MET A 25 -16.75 24.25 4.79
CA MET A 25 -15.34 24.63 4.76
C MET A 25 -15.02 25.61 3.63
N ASN A 26 -15.39 26.88 3.83
CA ASN A 26 -14.53 27.97 3.37
C ASN A 26 -14.69 29.19 4.28
N GLU A 27 -13.89 29.25 5.34
CA GLU A 27 -13.30 30.50 5.84
C GLU A 27 -12.22 30.15 6.86
N LYS A 28 -10.97 30.10 6.38
CA LYS A 28 -9.82 30.85 6.93
C LYS A 28 -8.55 30.40 6.23
N SER A 29 -8.17 31.21 5.25
CA SER A 29 -6.79 31.36 4.80
C SER A 29 -5.90 31.87 5.94
N CYS A 30 -4.64 31.49 5.84
CA CYS A 30 -3.48 32.06 6.53
C CYS A 30 -3.42 31.88 8.06
N LEU A 31 -2.68 30.87 8.48
CA LEU A 31 -1.64 31.02 9.50
C LEU A 31 -0.65 29.85 9.38
N ALA A 32 0.57 30.20 8.99
CA ALA A 32 1.73 29.37 9.25
C ALA A 32 1.84 29.21 10.77
N ALA A 33 1.69 27.97 11.23
CA ALA A 33 2.19 27.53 12.50
C ALA A 33 2.74 26.13 12.27
N SER A 34 4.06 26.01 12.23
CA SER A 34 4.74 24.75 12.48
C SER A 34 4.27 24.25 13.84
N THR A 35 3.35 23.28 13.85
CA THR A 35 2.91 22.61 15.07
C THR A 35 3.84 21.44 15.38
N PRO A 36 4.01 21.11 16.67
CA PRO A 36 4.99 20.13 17.11
C PRO A 36 4.61 18.73 16.63
N GLU A 37 5.61 17.92 16.33
CA GLU A 37 5.49 16.47 16.08
C GLU A 37 4.45 15.88 17.03
N GLN A 38 3.32 15.41 16.49
CA GLN A 38 2.32 14.74 17.30
C GLN A 38 2.88 13.39 17.72
N ASN A 39 3.26 13.27 18.99
CA ASN A 39 3.50 12.00 19.64
C ASN A 39 2.29 11.10 19.41
N VAL A 40 2.55 9.91 18.89
CA VAL A 40 1.58 8.82 18.84
C VAL A 40 1.14 8.58 20.29
N SER A 41 -0.16 8.72 20.58
CA SER A 41 -0.67 8.84 21.96
C SER A 41 -0.13 7.73 22.88
N GLY A 42 0.68 8.10 23.87
CA GLY A 42 1.24 7.18 24.88
C GLY A 42 2.51 6.42 24.48
N LEU A 43 3.00 6.58 23.25
CA LEU A 43 4.13 5.81 22.71
C LEU A 43 5.32 6.74 22.42
N GLN A 44 6.55 6.24 22.61
CA GLN A 44 7.77 7.01 22.34
C GLN A 44 8.09 7.14 20.84
N MET A 45 7.35 6.44 19.98
CA MET A 45 7.57 6.48 18.53
C MET A 45 6.85 7.66 17.90
N ASN A 46 7.61 8.47 17.17
CA ASN A 46 7.09 9.61 16.44
C ASN A 46 6.54 9.17 15.09
N LYS A 47 5.41 9.77 14.68
CA LYS A 47 4.92 9.66 13.31
C LYS A 47 6.01 10.07 12.31
N GLY A 48 6.19 9.30 11.24
CA GLY A 48 7.19 9.49 10.19
C GLY A 48 8.55 8.83 10.46
N SER A 49 8.81 8.39 11.70
CA SER A 49 10.05 7.67 12.04
C SER A 49 10.15 6.33 11.31
N ILE A 50 11.37 5.84 11.10
CA ILE A 50 11.61 4.51 10.54
C ILE A 50 11.26 3.48 11.62
N ALA A 51 10.36 2.55 11.29
CA ALA A 51 10.01 1.47 12.20
C ALA A 51 11.24 0.59 12.48
N PRO A 52 11.51 0.21 13.74
CA PRO A 52 12.63 -0.66 14.09
C PRO A 52 12.58 -1.99 13.35
N GLU A 53 13.69 -2.34 12.69
CA GLU A 53 13.79 -3.60 11.95
C GLU A 53 13.77 -4.82 12.88
N PHE A 54 13.17 -5.91 12.39
CA PHE A 54 13.14 -7.21 13.07
C PHE A 54 13.22 -8.38 12.09
N THR A 55 13.66 -9.52 12.60
CA THR A 55 13.57 -10.83 11.97
C THR A 55 13.34 -11.84 13.07
N ILE A 56 12.17 -12.46 13.09
CA ILE A 56 11.66 -13.27 14.21
C ILE A 56 10.95 -14.52 13.70
N GLU A 57 10.97 -15.58 14.49
CA GLU A 57 10.32 -16.85 14.16
C GLU A 57 8.82 -16.79 14.53
N ASN A 58 7.93 -17.09 13.57
CA ASN A 58 6.49 -17.19 13.81
C ASN A 58 6.09 -18.54 14.45
N MET A 59 4.80 -18.73 14.74
CA MET A 59 4.30 -20.00 15.30
C MET A 59 4.41 -21.22 14.37
N LEU A 60 4.73 -21.03 13.09
CA LEU A 60 5.01 -22.09 12.11
C LEU A 60 6.51 -22.40 11.96
N LYS A 61 7.37 -21.74 12.75
CA LYS A 61 8.83 -21.81 12.64
C LYS A 61 9.42 -21.18 11.37
N GLU A 62 8.70 -20.25 10.78
CA GLU A 62 9.15 -19.49 9.63
C GLU A 62 9.73 -18.15 10.10
N ASN A 63 10.81 -17.70 9.46
CA ASN A 63 11.34 -16.38 9.71
C ASN A 63 10.47 -15.34 9.04
N VAL A 64 10.06 -14.33 9.81
CA VAL A 64 9.29 -13.17 9.37
C VAL A 64 10.08 -11.92 9.72
N SER A 65 10.23 -11.03 8.74
CA SER A 65 10.95 -9.77 8.88
C SER A 65 10.05 -8.59 8.54
N LEU A 66 10.42 -7.40 9.02
CA LEU A 66 9.71 -6.17 8.64
C LEU A 66 9.77 -5.93 7.12
N LYS A 67 10.82 -6.40 6.45
CA LYS A 67 11.03 -6.25 5.00
C LYS A 67 10.01 -7.04 4.18
N ASP A 68 9.50 -8.15 4.69
CA ASP A 68 8.51 -8.99 4.00
C ASP A 68 7.18 -8.25 3.80
N TYR A 69 6.97 -7.16 4.54
CA TYR A 69 5.78 -6.31 4.46
C TYR A 69 5.96 -5.05 3.63
N ARG A 70 7.16 -4.82 3.05
CA ARG A 70 7.39 -3.67 2.17
C ARG A 70 6.44 -3.72 0.97
N GLY A 71 5.92 -2.56 0.58
CA GLY A 71 4.89 -2.45 -0.46
C GLY A 71 3.45 -2.68 0.03
N SER A 72 3.26 -3.10 1.28
CA SER A 72 1.94 -3.18 1.96
C SER A 72 1.89 -2.27 3.18
N VAL A 73 0.70 -1.85 3.60
CA VAL A 73 0.50 -1.19 4.90
C VAL A 73 0.42 -2.27 5.97
N LEU A 74 1.33 -2.28 6.93
CA LEU A 74 1.37 -3.28 8.01
C LEU A 74 0.73 -2.72 9.28
N VAL A 75 -0.26 -3.44 9.80
CA VAL A 75 -0.75 -3.28 11.17
C VAL A 75 0.02 -4.24 12.07
N LEU A 76 0.99 -3.71 12.80
CA LEU A 76 1.78 -4.43 13.80
C LEU A 76 1.18 -4.24 15.18
N SER A 77 0.79 -5.33 15.83
CA SER A 77 0.13 -5.26 17.13
C SER A 77 0.83 -6.08 18.21
N PHE A 78 0.87 -5.55 19.42
CA PHE A 78 1.47 -6.14 20.62
C PHE A 78 0.40 -6.41 21.67
N GLY A 79 0.39 -7.64 22.19
CA GLY A 79 -0.46 -8.06 23.30
C GLY A 79 0.39 -8.64 24.40
N PHE A 80 0.11 -8.28 25.64
CA PHE A 80 0.90 -8.61 26.82
C PHE A 80 0.15 -9.48 27.83
N SER A 81 -1.13 -9.72 27.55
CA SER A 81 -2.07 -10.49 28.36
C SER A 81 -3.04 -11.25 27.45
N MET A 82 -3.82 -12.18 28.02
CA MET A 82 -4.85 -12.88 27.24
C MET A 82 -5.91 -11.91 26.71
N ASP A 83 -6.25 -10.88 27.47
CA ASP A 83 -7.29 -9.92 27.08
C ASP A 83 -6.79 -8.96 26.00
N SER A 84 -5.57 -8.42 26.14
CA SER A 84 -4.96 -7.65 25.05
C SER A 84 -4.73 -8.49 23.78
N ALA A 85 -4.43 -9.79 23.91
CA ALA A 85 -4.34 -10.69 22.75
C ALA A 85 -5.68 -10.93 22.04
N LYS A 86 -6.81 -10.98 22.79
CA LYS A 86 -8.16 -11.03 22.22
C LYS A 86 -8.52 -9.71 21.54
N ASP A 87 -8.16 -8.58 22.15
CA ASP A 87 -8.43 -7.26 21.60
C ASP A 87 -7.78 -7.05 20.24
N ILE A 88 -6.54 -7.50 20.08
CA ILE A 88 -5.86 -7.45 18.78
C ILE A 88 -6.63 -8.24 17.73
N GLU A 89 -7.23 -9.38 18.11
CA GLU A 89 -8.02 -10.19 17.20
C GLU A 89 -9.33 -9.47 16.81
N ASN A 90 -9.95 -8.76 17.74
CA ASN A 90 -11.12 -7.94 17.47
C ASN A 90 -10.79 -6.80 16.49
N TYR A 91 -9.68 -6.07 16.71
CA TYR A 91 -9.18 -5.07 15.76
C TYR A 91 -8.93 -5.69 14.38
N ARG A 92 -8.16 -6.78 14.32
CA ARG A 92 -7.79 -7.45 13.08
C ARG A 92 -9.02 -7.86 12.28
N THR A 93 -10.03 -8.45 12.95
CA THR A 93 -11.25 -8.91 12.30
C THR A 93 -12.03 -7.77 11.68
N ARG A 94 -12.16 -6.64 12.39
CA ARG A 94 -12.83 -5.44 11.89
C ARG A 94 -12.05 -4.79 10.75
N ILE A 95 -10.78 -4.47 10.95
CA ILE A 95 -9.94 -3.83 9.93
C ILE A 95 -9.84 -4.69 8.67
N ARG A 96 -9.70 -6.02 8.81
CA ARG A 96 -9.66 -6.93 7.64
C ARG A 96 -10.99 -6.98 6.88
N SER A 97 -12.12 -6.77 7.56
CA SER A 97 -13.42 -6.66 6.91
C SER A 97 -13.49 -5.39 6.07
N ASP A 98 -13.10 -4.27 6.65
CA ASP A 98 -13.32 -2.95 6.05
C ASP A 98 -12.27 -2.60 4.98
N PHE A 99 -11.03 -3.06 5.16
CA PHE A 99 -9.89 -2.77 4.27
C PHE A 99 -9.42 -3.99 3.45
N LYS A 100 -10.30 -4.98 3.24
CA LYS A 100 -9.97 -6.27 2.60
C LYS A 100 -9.22 -6.13 1.27
N ASN A 101 -9.52 -5.09 0.50
CA ASN A 101 -8.98 -4.89 -0.86
C ASN A 101 -7.85 -3.85 -0.92
N GLU A 102 -7.45 -3.24 0.20
CA GLU A 102 -6.54 -2.08 0.22
C GLU A 102 -5.08 -2.47 0.51
N GLY A 103 -4.78 -3.76 0.63
CA GLY A 103 -3.40 -4.23 0.83
C GLY A 103 -2.89 -4.02 2.25
N VAL A 104 -3.77 -4.18 3.25
CA VAL A 104 -3.40 -4.18 4.67
C VAL A 104 -2.92 -5.57 5.11
N SER A 105 -1.68 -5.62 5.59
CA SER A 105 -1.05 -6.79 6.20
C SER A 105 -1.14 -6.71 7.72
N PHE A 106 -1.05 -7.86 8.40
CA PHE A 106 -1.09 -7.93 9.86
C PHE A 106 0.08 -8.76 10.39
N LEU A 107 0.62 -8.32 11.54
CA LEU A 107 1.52 -9.12 12.35
C LEU A 107 1.18 -8.89 13.82
N LYS A 108 0.94 -9.97 14.55
CA LYS A 108 0.63 -9.95 15.97
C LYS A 108 1.79 -10.53 16.77
N VAL A 109 2.23 -9.80 17.79
CA VAL A 109 3.26 -10.20 18.74
C VAL A 109 2.59 -10.39 20.10
N ILE A 110 2.62 -11.61 20.62
CA ILE A 110 2.08 -11.93 21.94
C ILE A 110 3.25 -12.14 22.89
N HIS A 111 3.38 -11.27 23.88
CA HIS A 111 4.32 -11.43 24.96
C HIS A 111 3.76 -12.40 26.00
N ILE A 112 4.54 -13.41 26.36
CA ILE A 112 4.18 -14.40 27.36
C ILE A 112 5.35 -14.55 28.32
N ASN A 113 5.14 -14.17 29.58
CA ASN A 113 6.09 -14.47 30.65
C ASN A 113 6.44 -15.95 30.66
N ILE A 114 7.68 -16.29 31.01
CA ILE A 114 8.19 -17.67 30.98
C ILE A 114 7.18 -18.59 31.66
N PRO A 115 6.48 -19.46 30.91
CA PRO A 115 5.34 -20.16 31.44
C PRO A 115 5.81 -21.24 32.42
N SER A 116 5.09 -21.42 33.52
CA SER A 116 5.30 -22.53 34.47
C SER A 116 5.05 -23.91 33.84
N PHE A 117 4.38 -23.94 32.68
CA PHE A 117 4.13 -25.12 31.86
C PHE A 117 4.96 -25.09 30.58
N GLY A 118 5.20 -26.23 29.93
CA GLY A 118 5.98 -26.28 28.69
C GLY A 118 5.39 -25.43 27.55
N LYS A 119 6.23 -24.75 26.76
CA LYS A 119 5.84 -23.89 25.62
C LYS A 119 4.83 -24.56 24.67
N TRP A 120 4.96 -25.87 24.45
CA TRP A 120 4.07 -26.66 23.59
C TRP A 120 2.59 -26.60 24.04
N PHE A 121 2.35 -26.55 25.36
CA PHE A 121 1.01 -26.51 25.93
C PHE A 121 0.35 -25.15 25.67
N VAL A 122 1.12 -24.07 25.83
CA VAL A 122 0.67 -22.70 25.53
C VAL A 122 0.38 -22.55 24.04
N VAL A 123 1.26 -23.04 23.17
CA VAL A 123 1.03 -23.06 21.71
C VAL A 123 -0.25 -23.82 21.37
N LYS A 124 -0.51 -24.97 22.00
CA LYS A 124 -1.76 -25.72 21.83
C LYS A 124 -3.00 -24.92 22.25
N MET A 125 -2.90 -24.19 23.37
CA MET A 125 -3.99 -23.33 23.85
C MET A 125 -4.27 -22.15 22.91
N ILE A 126 -3.24 -21.50 22.38
CA ILE A 126 -3.38 -20.41 21.41
C ILE A 126 -4.06 -20.93 20.14
N LYS A 127 -3.61 -22.07 19.60
CA LYS A 127 -4.24 -22.70 18.41
C LYS A 127 -5.70 -23.07 18.64
N LYS A 128 -6.08 -23.40 19.87
CA LYS A 128 -7.47 -23.71 20.24
C LYS A 128 -8.34 -22.46 20.34
N ASN A 129 -7.83 -21.39 20.94
CA ASN A 129 -8.58 -20.14 21.17
C ASN A 129 -8.61 -19.22 19.95
N PHE A 130 -7.59 -19.32 19.08
CA PHE A 130 -7.45 -18.52 17.86
C PHE A 130 -7.20 -19.45 16.67
N PRO A 131 -8.22 -20.22 16.24
CA PRO A 131 -8.08 -21.17 15.14
C PRO A 131 -7.90 -20.44 13.80
N GLY A 132 -7.11 -21.03 12.89
CA GLY A 132 -6.88 -20.51 11.54
C GLY A 132 -5.41 -20.43 11.18
N GLU A 133 -5.02 -21.02 10.05
CA GLU A 133 -3.62 -21.06 9.60
C GLU A 133 -3.06 -19.66 9.35
N GLU A 134 -3.86 -18.76 8.76
CA GLU A 134 -3.54 -17.34 8.61
C GLU A 134 -3.25 -16.65 9.95
N THR A 135 -4.07 -16.90 10.97
CA THR A 135 -3.87 -16.32 12.30
C THR A 135 -2.57 -16.83 12.92
N ILE A 136 -2.25 -18.12 12.75
CA ILE A 136 -1.01 -18.73 13.26
C ILE A 136 0.22 -18.20 12.51
N LYS A 137 0.14 -18.08 11.19
CA LYS A 137 1.23 -17.57 10.32
C LYS A 137 1.63 -16.14 10.69
N HIS A 138 0.66 -15.31 11.04
CA HIS A 138 0.84 -13.91 11.42
C HIS A 138 0.94 -13.69 12.93
N THR A 139 1.22 -14.74 13.71
CA THR A 139 1.44 -14.64 15.15
C THR A 139 2.88 -15.01 15.51
N VAL A 140 3.51 -14.15 16.30
CA VAL A 140 4.81 -14.37 16.93
C VAL A 140 4.61 -14.38 18.44
N ILE A 141 5.32 -15.27 19.13
CA ILE A 141 5.31 -15.32 20.60
C ILE A 141 6.67 -14.87 21.12
N ASP A 142 6.66 -13.80 21.90
CA ASP A 142 7.82 -13.34 22.64
C ASP A 142 7.85 -14.00 24.02
N TRP A 143 8.74 -14.98 24.17
CA TRP A 143 8.86 -15.75 25.41
C TRP A 143 9.74 -15.01 26.42
N GLY A 144 9.12 -14.46 27.45
CA GLY A 144 9.81 -13.79 28.55
C GLY A 144 10.56 -12.52 28.13
N GLY A 145 10.16 -11.87 27.04
CA GLY A 145 10.81 -10.63 26.58
C GLY A 145 12.05 -10.83 25.74
N SER A 146 12.37 -12.06 25.35
CA SER A 146 13.58 -12.41 24.62
C SER A 146 13.77 -11.67 23.28
N LEU A 147 12.69 -11.20 22.66
CA LEU A 147 12.75 -10.48 21.39
C LEU A 147 13.05 -8.98 21.56
N SER A 148 12.82 -8.42 22.76
CA SER A 148 12.94 -6.99 23.07
C SER A 148 12.26 -6.07 22.04
N LEU A 149 11.22 -6.55 21.37
CA LEU A 149 10.60 -5.85 20.24
C LEU A 149 9.69 -4.72 20.73
N ASP A 150 9.00 -4.95 21.83
CA ASP A 150 8.25 -3.94 22.57
C ASP A 150 9.14 -2.78 23.02
N GLU A 151 10.35 -3.07 23.52
CA GLU A 151 11.33 -2.05 23.89
C GLU A 151 11.80 -1.24 22.67
N LYS A 152 12.10 -1.92 21.55
CA LYS A 152 12.49 -1.25 20.29
C LYS A 152 11.41 -0.31 19.77
N TYR A 153 10.14 -0.71 19.91
CA TYR A 153 8.99 0.10 19.51
C TYR A 153 8.54 1.09 20.60
N GLY A 154 9.31 1.21 21.70
CA GLY A 154 9.08 2.23 22.73
C GLY A 154 7.79 2.02 23.53
N ILE A 155 7.34 0.77 23.70
CA ILE A 155 6.14 0.43 24.46
C ILE A 155 6.50 0.33 25.94
N LEU A 156 6.02 1.30 26.72
CA LEU A 156 6.29 1.37 28.16
C LEU A 156 5.24 0.64 28.99
N ASP A 157 3.96 0.91 28.70
CA ASP A 157 2.84 0.25 29.37
C ASP A 157 2.53 -1.09 28.67
N LYS A 158 2.64 -2.17 29.42
CA LYS A 158 2.44 -3.56 28.96
C LYS A 158 1.13 -4.15 29.48
N GLU A 159 0.13 -3.33 29.79
CA GLU A 159 -1.22 -3.79 30.11
C GLU A 159 -2.16 -3.80 28.89
N PRO A 160 -2.40 -2.66 28.19
CA PRO A 160 -3.29 -2.63 27.04
C PRO A 160 -2.64 -3.21 25.77
N SER A 161 -3.47 -3.53 24.78
CA SER A 161 -2.94 -3.80 23.44
C SER A 161 -2.34 -2.52 22.85
N THR A 162 -1.29 -2.69 22.04
CA THR A 162 -0.65 -1.59 21.31
C THR A 162 -0.62 -1.95 19.83
N LEU A 163 -0.95 -0.99 18.97
CA LEU A 163 -0.99 -1.15 17.52
C LEU A 163 -0.17 -0.05 16.87
N PHE A 164 0.57 -0.40 15.82
CA PHE A 164 1.24 0.53 14.92
C PHE A 164 0.75 0.29 13.50
N ILE A 165 0.44 1.37 12.78
CA ILE A 165 0.29 1.36 11.33
C ILE A 165 1.65 1.75 10.75
N ILE A 166 2.24 0.83 10.00
CA ILE A 166 3.53 0.97 9.34
C ILE A 166 3.29 1.05 7.84
N GLY A 167 3.78 2.10 7.21
CA GLY A 167 3.64 2.32 5.79
C GLY A 167 4.47 1.37 4.92
N ARG A 168 4.24 1.42 3.61
CA ARG A 168 4.86 0.58 2.58
C ARG A 168 6.39 0.68 2.56
N GLU A 169 6.94 1.82 2.97
CA GLU A 169 8.39 2.06 3.09
C GLU A 169 8.96 1.71 4.46
N GLY A 170 8.13 1.28 5.42
CA GLY A 170 8.56 0.97 6.78
C GLY A 170 8.57 2.15 7.74
N ARG A 171 7.81 3.21 7.46
CA ARG A 171 7.67 4.35 8.38
C ARG A 171 6.48 4.14 9.30
N ILE A 172 6.60 4.56 10.56
CA ILE A 172 5.46 4.63 11.48
C ILE A 172 4.52 5.73 10.98
N LEU A 173 3.31 5.37 10.58
CA LEU A 173 2.28 6.33 10.19
C LEU A 173 1.45 6.72 11.41
N PHE A 174 1.03 5.73 12.18
CA PHE A 174 0.18 5.91 13.34
C PHE A 174 0.46 4.84 14.37
N GLY A 175 0.03 5.08 15.59
CA GLY A 175 -0.07 4.03 16.59
C GLY A 175 -1.09 4.38 17.66
N LEU A 176 -1.50 3.36 18.39
CA LEU A 176 -2.53 3.45 19.38
C LEU A 176 -2.22 2.46 20.49
N GLN A 177 -2.23 2.95 21.71
CA GLN A 177 -2.19 2.12 22.90
C GLN A 177 -3.55 2.20 23.59
N GLY A 178 -4.21 1.05 23.77
CA GLY A 178 -5.52 0.98 24.40
C GLY A 178 -6.27 -0.32 24.08
N MET A 179 -7.18 -0.69 24.99
CA MET A 179 -8.08 -1.84 24.78
C MET A 179 -9.03 -1.60 23.60
N PHE A 180 -9.54 -2.70 23.04
CA PHE A 180 -10.53 -2.66 21.98
C PHE A 180 -11.81 -1.97 22.45
N SER A 181 -12.17 -0.90 21.76
CA SER A 181 -13.42 -0.16 21.93
C SER A 181 -13.83 0.43 20.59
N GLU A 182 -15.12 0.71 20.42
CA GLU A 182 -15.64 1.34 19.18
C GLU A 182 -14.99 2.70 18.91
N ASP A 183 -14.67 3.48 19.95
CA ASP A 183 -13.99 4.77 19.79
C ASP A 183 -12.55 4.61 19.31
N ASN A 184 -11.84 3.62 19.85
CA ASN A 184 -10.48 3.34 19.43
C ASN A 184 -10.44 2.71 18.03
N LEU A 185 -11.39 1.84 17.69
CA LEU A 185 -11.55 1.29 16.35
C LEU A 185 -11.77 2.40 15.32
N LYS A 186 -12.72 3.30 15.58
CA LYS A 186 -12.99 4.46 14.70
C LYS A 186 -11.76 5.35 14.47
N LYS A 187 -10.89 5.49 15.48
CA LYS A 187 -9.62 6.21 15.30
C LYS A 187 -8.74 5.46 14.30
N VAL A 188 -8.51 4.16 14.49
CA VAL A 188 -7.68 3.35 13.58
C VAL A 188 -8.23 3.37 12.17
N GLU A 189 -9.54 3.15 11.99
CA GLU A 189 -10.21 3.18 10.70
C GLU A 189 -10.07 4.55 10.02
N LYS A 190 -10.32 5.64 10.76
CA LYS A 190 -10.15 7.01 10.24
C LYS A 190 -8.73 7.25 9.73
N GLU A 191 -7.72 6.84 10.50
CA GLU A 191 -6.32 7.02 10.10
C GLU A 191 -5.97 6.18 8.88
N LEU A 192 -6.40 4.91 8.82
CA LEU A 192 -6.22 4.05 7.64
C LEU A 192 -6.91 4.63 6.40
N THR A 193 -8.18 5.01 6.51
CA THR A 193 -8.92 5.66 5.41
C THR A 193 -8.19 6.91 4.93
N THR A 194 -7.74 7.76 5.84
CA THR A 194 -6.98 8.97 5.47
C THR A 194 -5.68 8.60 4.75
N ILE A 195 -4.91 7.62 5.26
CA ILE A 195 -3.66 7.15 4.64
C ILE A 195 -3.90 6.67 3.21
N PHE A 196 -4.96 5.89 2.98
CA PHE A 196 -5.30 5.38 1.66
C PHE A 196 -5.87 6.46 0.73
N GLU A 197 -6.65 7.42 1.24
CA GLU A 197 -7.21 8.51 0.44
C GLU A 197 -6.16 9.55 0.00
N VAL A 198 -5.23 9.93 0.89
CA VAL A 198 -4.25 11.00 0.58
C VAL A 198 -2.85 10.50 0.24
N GLY A 199 -2.56 9.22 0.51
CA GLY A 199 -1.23 8.62 0.38
C GLY A 199 -0.30 8.92 1.57
N GLU A 200 0.63 8.00 1.85
CA GLU A 200 1.51 8.05 3.03
C GLU A 200 2.35 9.33 3.13
N ASN A 201 2.87 9.83 2.00
CA ASN A 201 3.70 11.03 1.96
C ASN A 201 2.94 12.29 2.38
N ALA A 202 1.71 12.45 1.87
CA ALA A 202 0.84 13.55 2.27
C ALA A 202 0.41 13.40 3.73
N TYR A 203 0.05 12.18 4.13
CA TYR A 203 -0.35 11.87 5.51
C TYR A 203 0.75 12.20 6.53
N LEU A 204 2.02 11.93 6.21
CA LEU A 204 3.16 12.23 7.08
C LEU A 204 3.49 13.72 7.21
N GLY A 205 2.81 14.61 6.49
CA GLY A 205 3.22 16.01 6.44
C GLY A 205 4.59 16.21 5.78
N ASN A 206 5.16 15.15 5.20
CA ASN A 206 6.25 15.20 4.24
C ASN A 206 5.70 15.72 2.90
N SER A 207 5.10 16.91 2.96
CA SER A 207 5.28 17.90 1.92
C SER A 207 6.73 18.37 1.96
N SER A 208 7.69 17.46 1.83
CA SER A 208 8.84 17.80 1.02
C SER A 208 8.23 18.14 -0.33
N ALA A 209 8.02 19.44 -0.53
CA ALA A 209 8.37 20.06 -1.77
C ALA A 209 9.79 19.59 -2.10
N SER A 210 9.90 18.38 -2.65
CA SER A 210 10.67 18.18 -3.87
C SER A 210 10.20 19.28 -4.77
N LYS A 211 10.91 20.41 -4.68
CA LYS A 211 10.88 21.58 -5.56
C LYS A 211 10.14 21.24 -6.84
N ASN A 212 8.85 21.59 -6.93
CA ASN A 212 7.98 21.48 -8.11
C ASN A 212 8.62 20.82 -9.35
N GLU A 213 8.89 19.54 -9.28
CA GLU A 213 9.20 18.72 -10.44
C GLU A 213 8.12 17.66 -10.42
N SER A 214 7.00 18.02 -11.07
CA SER A 214 5.97 17.05 -11.43
C SER A 214 6.68 15.86 -12.06
N ILE A 215 6.47 14.66 -11.52
CA ILE A 215 7.06 13.46 -12.08
C ILE A 215 6.61 13.38 -13.54
N LEU A 216 7.57 13.25 -14.45
CA LEU A 216 7.29 13.17 -15.87
C LEU A 216 7.39 11.72 -16.31
N ILE A 217 6.27 11.10 -16.64
CA ILE A 217 6.22 9.73 -17.17
C ILE A 217 6.04 9.79 -18.69
N GLY A 218 7.03 9.28 -19.42
CA GLY A 218 6.92 9.06 -20.86
C GLY A 218 6.11 7.80 -21.14
N VAL A 219 5.12 7.87 -22.04
CA VAL A 219 4.31 6.70 -22.43
C VAL A 219 4.39 6.50 -23.93
N THR A 220 4.83 5.35 -24.39
CA THR A 220 4.71 4.99 -25.82
C THR A 220 3.40 4.27 -26.05
N SER A 221 2.50 4.87 -26.80
CA SER A 221 1.26 4.23 -27.24
C SER A 221 1.46 3.53 -28.60
N ILE A 222 0.54 2.61 -28.90
CA ILE A 222 0.41 1.93 -30.19
C ILE A 222 -1.03 2.12 -30.69
N VAL A 223 -1.34 1.59 -31.89
CA VAL A 223 -2.68 1.68 -32.51
C VAL A 223 -3.76 1.34 -31.49
N HIS A 224 -4.64 2.31 -31.22
CA HIS A 224 -5.62 2.21 -30.12
C HIS A 224 -6.60 1.06 -30.35
N ASN A 225 -6.81 0.29 -29.29
CA ASN A 225 -7.88 -0.69 -29.20
C ASN A 225 -8.31 -0.80 -27.73
N LYS A 226 -9.50 -1.38 -27.50
CA LYS A 226 -10.10 -1.49 -26.16
C LYS A 226 -9.17 -2.13 -25.12
N PHE A 227 -8.29 -3.04 -25.51
CA PHE A 227 -7.35 -3.68 -24.58
C PHE A 227 -6.22 -2.74 -24.14
N LEU A 228 -5.72 -1.90 -25.04
CA LEU A 228 -4.68 -0.93 -24.73
C LEU A 228 -5.20 0.19 -23.84
N ASP A 229 -6.43 0.64 -24.07
CA ASP A 229 -7.08 1.63 -23.21
C ASP A 229 -7.20 1.12 -21.78
N LEU A 230 -7.54 -0.17 -21.61
CA LEU A 230 -7.60 -0.80 -20.29
C LEU A 230 -6.22 -0.92 -19.62
N LYS A 231 -5.17 -1.23 -20.38
CA LYS A 231 -3.79 -1.27 -19.85
C LYS A 231 -3.33 0.10 -19.39
N GLN A 232 -3.58 1.15 -20.19
CA GLN A 232 -3.28 2.52 -19.82
C GLN A 232 -4.07 2.96 -18.60
N LYS A 233 -5.37 2.65 -18.52
CA LYS A 233 -6.20 2.93 -17.35
C LYS A 233 -5.68 2.21 -16.10
N GLY A 234 -5.34 0.93 -16.20
CA GLY A 234 -4.79 0.16 -15.08
C GLY A 234 -3.44 0.70 -14.61
N PHE A 235 -2.57 1.11 -15.53
CA PHE A 235 -1.31 1.76 -15.18
C PHE A 235 -1.54 3.11 -14.49
N LYS A 236 -2.43 3.96 -15.04
CA LYS A 236 -2.79 5.24 -14.41
C LYS A 236 -3.37 5.05 -13.01
N ALA A 237 -4.28 4.09 -12.83
CA ALA A 237 -4.87 3.77 -11.54
C ALA A 237 -3.80 3.31 -10.53
N ALA A 238 -2.88 2.41 -10.94
CA ALA A 238 -1.80 1.97 -10.05
C ALA A 238 -0.84 3.10 -9.64
N ILE A 239 -0.61 4.07 -10.53
CA ILE A 239 0.20 5.26 -10.26
C ILE A 239 -0.55 6.23 -9.34
N GLU A 240 -1.86 6.38 -9.52
CA GLU A 240 -2.74 7.17 -8.65
C GLU A 240 -2.87 6.56 -7.25
N ASP A 241 -3.05 5.24 -7.13
CA ASP A 241 -3.05 4.47 -5.88
C ASP A 241 -1.71 4.58 -5.14
N ALA A 242 -0.62 4.87 -5.86
CA ALA A 242 0.69 5.14 -5.28
C ALA A 242 0.87 6.61 -4.84
N GLY A 243 -0.15 7.45 -4.98
CA GLY A 243 -0.17 8.86 -4.57
C GLY A 243 0.28 9.86 -5.64
N TYR A 244 0.42 9.44 -6.90
CA TYR A 244 0.80 10.31 -8.03
C TYR A 244 -0.42 10.65 -8.90
N ILE A 245 -0.88 11.88 -8.78
CA ILE A 245 -2.11 12.39 -9.40
C ILE A 245 -1.77 13.28 -10.59
N GLU A 246 -2.28 12.91 -11.77
CA GLU A 246 -2.10 13.66 -13.01
C GLU A 246 -2.56 15.12 -12.86
N GLY A 247 -1.71 16.06 -13.25
CA GLY A 247 -1.97 17.50 -13.16
C GLY A 247 -1.69 18.13 -11.78
N LYS A 248 -1.42 17.33 -10.74
CA LYS A 248 -1.02 17.81 -9.42
C LYS A 248 0.48 17.64 -9.18
N ASN A 249 0.94 16.39 -9.18
CA ASN A 249 2.34 16.01 -8.92
C ASN A 249 2.88 15.02 -9.97
N LEU A 250 2.12 14.79 -11.04
CA LEU A 250 2.45 13.88 -12.14
C LEU A 250 2.03 14.49 -13.48
N LYS A 251 2.82 14.25 -14.53
CA LYS A 251 2.48 14.55 -15.91
C LYS A 251 2.82 13.36 -16.80
N PHE A 252 1.89 12.99 -17.68
CA PHE A 252 2.17 12.01 -18.73
C PHE A 252 2.57 12.73 -20.01
N ASP A 253 3.65 12.25 -20.63
CA ASP A 253 4.03 12.59 -21.99
C ASP A 253 3.77 11.39 -22.91
N ILE A 254 2.57 11.37 -23.49
CA ILE A 254 2.11 10.25 -24.32
C ILE A 254 2.53 10.50 -25.76
N GLN A 255 3.29 9.56 -26.31
CA GLN A 255 3.81 9.56 -27.67
C GLN A 255 3.22 8.36 -28.42
N ASP A 256 2.41 8.61 -29.45
CA ASP A 256 1.94 7.52 -30.31
C ASP A 256 3.07 7.09 -31.25
N THR A 257 3.56 5.88 -31.03
CA THR A 257 4.68 5.32 -31.80
C THR A 257 4.20 4.37 -32.87
N GLN A 258 2.95 3.89 -32.80
CA GLN A 258 2.39 2.87 -33.69
C GLN A 258 3.28 1.61 -33.83
N SER A 259 4.16 1.34 -32.85
CA SER A 259 5.22 0.31 -32.93
C SER A 259 6.21 0.47 -34.10
N ASN A 260 6.34 1.66 -34.68
CA ASN A 260 7.35 1.94 -35.69
C ASN A 260 8.72 2.16 -35.02
N PRO A 261 9.76 1.35 -35.34
CA PRO A 261 11.08 1.45 -34.71
C PRO A 261 11.72 2.84 -34.82
N ASP A 262 11.60 3.51 -35.96
CA ASP A 262 12.19 4.85 -36.17
C ASP A 262 11.53 5.90 -35.27
N ILE A 263 10.21 5.80 -35.09
CA ILE A 263 9.45 6.69 -34.20
C ILE A 263 9.81 6.39 -32.75
N ILE A 264 9.96 5.11 -32.37
CA ILE A 264 10.38 4.72 -31.01
C ILE A 264 11.77 5.27 -30.69
N ILE A 265 12.72 5.21 -31.62
CA ILE A 265 14.07 5.78 -31.47
C ILE A 265 14.00 7.30 -31.24
N GLN A 266 13.17 8.01 -32.01
CA GLN A 266 12.98 9.45 -31.84
C GLN A 266 12.35 9.79 -30.47
N THR A 267 11.32 9.03 -30.08
CA THR A 267 10.66 9.15 -28.78
C THR A 267 11.62 8.85 -27.62
N ALA A 268 12.49 7.84 -27.75
CA ALA A 268 13.50 7.51 -26.74
C ALA A 268 14.46 8.68 -26.52
N ASN A 269 14.99 9.26 -27.61
CA ASN A 269 15.86 10.43 -27.55
C ASN A 269 15.16 11.64 -26.92
N LYS A 270 13.87 11.84 -27.25
CA LYS A 270 13.04 12.87 -26.62
C LYS A 270 12.92 12.64 -25.11
N PHE A 271 12.58 11.44 -24.67
CA PHE A 271 12.44 11.11 -23.25
C PHE A 271 13.75 11.28 -22.47
N VAL A 272 14.89 10.94 -23.06
CA VAL A 272 16.21 11.20 -22.46
C VAL A 272 16.47 12.70 -22.35
N LYS A 273 16.19 13.46 -23.41
CA LYS A 273 16.37 14.93 -23.43
C LYS A 273 15.48 15.62 -22.41
N ASP A 274 14.22 15.19 -22.33
CA ASP A 274 13.21 15.75 -21.42
C ASP A 274 13.37 15.24 -19.99
N LYS A 275 14.33 14.34 -19.76
CA LYS A 275 14.67 13.75 -18.45
C LYS A 275 13.44 13.18 -17.76
N VAL A 276 12.64 12.41 -18.50
CA VAL A 276 11.50 11.70 -17.90
C VAL A 276 12.01 10.77 -16.80
N ASP A 277 11.21 10.62 -15.75
CA ASP A 277 11.57 9.82 -14.57
C ASP A 277 11.33 8.33 -14.79
N LEU A 278 10.39 7.99 -15.70
CA LEU A 278 10.02 6.63 -16.04
C LEU A 278 9.43 6.57 -17.46
N ILE A 279 9.69 5.47 -18.16
CA ILE A 279 9.11 5.19 -19.48
C ILE A 279 8.17 3.99 -19.36
N HIS A 280 6.89 4.17 -19.66
CA HIS A 280 5.94 3.08 -19.82
C HIS A 280 5.80 2.71 -21.30
N CYS A 281 6.14 1.48 -21.67
CA CYS A 281 6.07 1.00 -23.04
C CYS A 281 5.01 -0.09 -23.22
N LEU A 282 4.02 0.16 -24.07
CA LEU A 282 2.92 -0.77 -24.37
C LEU A 282 3.24 -1.76 -25.51
N SER A 283 4.48 -1.76 -26.03
CA SER A 283 4.95 -2.62 -27.12
C SER A 283 6.14 -3.47 -26.67
N ILE A 284 6.12 -4.77 -26.99
CA ILE A 284 7.25 -5.68 -26.69
C ILE A 284 8.51 -5.23 -27.44
N THR A 285 8.38 -5.06 -28.76
CA THR A 285 9.47 -4.62 -29.62
C THR A 285 9.97 -3.23 -29.20
N GLY A 286 9.05 -2.34 -28.83
CA GLY A 286 9.40 -1.03 -28.31
C GLY A 286 10.15 -1.09 -26.98
N THR A 287 9.75 -1.99 -26.06
CA THR A 287 10.41 -2.19 -24.78
C THR A 287 11.84 -2.66 -25.00
N ILE A 288 12.06 -3.68 -25.83
CA ILE A 288 13.41 -4.19 -26.12
C ILE A 288 14.28 -3.07 -26.72
N LEU A 289 13.77 -2.33 -27.70
CA LEU A 289 14.51 -1.25 -28.35
C LEU A 289 14.85 -0.09 -27.39
N LEU A 290 13.89 0.32 -26.56
CA LEU A 290 14.11 1.35 -25.54
C LEU A 290 15.22 0.97 -24.57
N THR A 291 15.40 -0.32 -24.31
CA THR A 291 16.36 -0.80 -23.32
C THR A 291 17.78 -0.87 -23.81
N GLU A 292 17.97 -0.97 -25.13
CA GLU A 292 19.27 -0.79 -25.77
C GLU A 292 19.69 0.69 -25.78
N MET A 293 18.71 1.60 -25.83
CA MET A 293 18.95 3.04 -25.97
C MET A 293 19.01 3.80 -24.65
N VAL A 294 18.23 3.37 -23.66
CA VAL A 294 18.00 4.10 -22.42
C VAL A 294 18.44 3.21 -21.26
N THR A 295 19.62 3.48 -20.72
CA THR A 295 20.25 2.66 -19.68
C THR A 295 20.05 3.18 -18.25
N LYS A 296 19.57 4.42 -18.10
CA LYS A 296 19.44 5.09 -16.80
C LYS A 296 18.01 5.35 -16.35
N ILE A 297 17.07 5.48 -17.29
CA ILE A 297 15.66 5.80 -16.98
C ILE A 297 14.91 4.48 -16.85
N PRO A 298 14.22 4.18 -15.74
CA PRO A 298 13.42 2.97 -15.58
C PRO A 298 12.41 2.78 -16.73
N VAL A 299 12.36 1.57 -17.29
CA VAL A 299 11.41 1.19 -18.35
C VAL A 299 10.44 0.13 -17.81
N VAL A 300 9.14 0.43 -17.84
CA VAL A 300 8.05 -0.49 -17.48
C VAL A 300 7.36 -0.97 -18.74
N GLY A 301 7.66 -2.20 -19.17
CA GLY A 301 7.08 -2.82 -20.35
C GLY A 301 5.77 -3.54 -20.05
N TYR A 302 4.83 -3.49 -21.00
CA TYR A 302 3.63 -4.34 -21.00
C TYR A 302 3.61 -5.19 -22.26
N ALA A 303 3.78 -6.50 -22.10
CA ALA A 303 3.90 -7.45 -23.21
C ALA A 303 2.64 -8.31 -23.33
N SER A 304 2.07 -8.43 -24.53
CA SER A 304 1.14 -9.52 -24.86
C SER A 304 1.82 -10.44 -25.86
N TYR A 305 2.19 -11.65 -25.44
CA TYR A 305 2.97 -12.59 -26.24
C TYR A 305 2.14 -13.85 -26.50
N LYS A 306 2.08 -14.27 -27.77
CA LYS A 306 1.43 -15.53 -28.19
C LYS A 306 2.39 -16.73 -28.21
N GLY A 307 3.67 -16.54 -27.90
CA GLY A 307 4.68 -17.61 -27.85
C GLY A 307 5.03 -18.06 -26.43
N ASP A 308 6.09 -18.86 -26.32
CA ASP A 308 6.63 -19.38 -25.05
C ASP A 308 7.40 -18.30 -24.25
N PRO A 309 6.89 -17.83 -23.10
CA PRO A 309 7.53 -16.79 -22.30
C PRO A 309 8.91 -17.19 -21.74
N SER A 310 9.19 -18.49 -21.60
CA SER A 310 10.48 -18.99 -21.10
C SER A 310 11.65 -18.72 -22.06
N LYS A 311 11.34 -18.39 -23.33
CA LYS A 311 12.31 -17.98 -24.36
C LYS A 311 12.50 -16.48 -24.44
N MET A 312 11.73 -15.70 -23.68
CA MET A 312 11.94 -14.27 -23.54
C MET A 312 12.99 -14.10 -22.45
N GLY A 313 14.22 -13.77 -22.83
CA GLY A 313 15.25 -13.39 -21.87
C GLY A 313 14.70 -12.26 -21.01
N TYR A 314 14.62 -12.48 -19.68
CA TYR A 314 14.39 -11.39 -18.75
C TYR A 314 15.46 -10.33 -19.05
N PRO A 315 15.08 -9.12 -19.45
CA PRO A 315 16.09 -8.14 -19.74
C PRO A 315 16.61 -7.68 -18.38
N GLY A 316 17.84 -8.09 -18.04
CA GLY A 316 18.58 -7.43 -16.97
C GLY A 316 18.76 -5.94 -17.30
N ASN A 317 19.09 -5.13 -16.28
CA ASN A 317 19.17 -3.65 -16.26
C ASN A 317 17.93 -2.94 -15.67
N ASN A 318 17.65 -1.72 -16.12
CA ASN A 318 16.66 -0.76 -15.64
C ASN A 318 15.20 -1.09 -16.04
N ILE A 319 14.81 -2.36 -16.06
CA ILE A 319 13.62 -2.84 -16.77
C ILE A 319 12.76 -3.71 -15.86
N THR A 320 11.46 -3.47 -15.87
CA THR A 320 10.45 -4.31 -15.21
C THR A 320 9.17 -4.34 -16.03
N GLY A 321 8.24 -5.25 -15.75
CA GLY A 321 7.00 -5.32 -16.53
C GLY A 321 6.19 -6.60 -16.38
N VAL A 322 5.04 -6.62 -17.06
CA VAL A 322 4.12 -7.76 -17.05
C VAL A 322 4.02 -8.36 -18.46
N ILE A 323 4.18 -9.68 -18.54
CA ILE A 323 3.90 -10.47 -19.76
C ILE A 323 2.53 -11.12 -19.59
N VAL A 324 1.54 -10.61 -20.33
CA VAL A 324 0.21 -11.22 -20.41
C VAL A 324 0.19 -12.26 -21.51
N LYS A 325 0.04 -13.52 -21.12
CA LYS A 325 -0.18 -14.64 -22.04
C LYS A 325 -1.52 -14.42 -22.73
N GLY A 326 -1.53 -14.35 -24.05
CA GLY A 326 -2.77 -14.15 -24.80
C GLY A 326 -3.70 -15.35 -24.62
N CYS A 327 -4.84 -15.15 -23.94
CA CYS A 327 -6.06 -15.85 -24.30
C CYS A 327 -7.25 -14.89 -24.15
N VAL A 328 -8.15 -14.99 -25.13
CA VAL A 328 -9.54 -14.56 -25.02
C VAL A 328 -10.08 -15.00 -23.66
N LEU A 329 -10.91 -14.16 -23.04
CA LEU A 329 -11.75 -14.51 -21.89
C LEU A 329 -12.22 -15.96 -22.00
N GLN A 330 -11.58 -16.86 -21.25
CA GLN A 330 -12.19 -18.11 -20.88
C GLN A 330 -11.64 -18.45 -19.52
N ASP A 331 -12.59 -18.49 -18.58
CA ASP A 331 -12.49 -18.92 -17.20
C ASP A 331 -11.46 -20.03 -17.04
N LEU A 332 -10.70 -19.99 -15.93
CA LEU A 332 -10.17 -21.18 -15.25
C LEU A 332 -9.52 -20.74 -13.92
N TRP A 333 -10.36 -20.62 -12.90
CA TRP A 333 -10.04 -21.19 -11.58
C TRP A 333 -9.91 -22.72 -11.73
N PRO A 334 -9.05 -23.40 -10.98
CA PRO A 334 -9.45 -24.65 -10.34
C PRO A 334 -10.44 -24.38 -9.19
#